data_AF-K8XCD6-F1
#
_entry.id   AF-K8XCD6-F1
#
_cell.length_a   1.000
_cell.length_b   1.000
_cell.length_c   1.000
_cell.angle_alpha   90.00
_cell.angle_beta   90.00
_cell.angle_gamma   90.00
#
_symmetry.space_group_name_H-M   'P 1'
#
loop_
_entity.id
_entity.type
_entity.pdbx_description
1 polymer ?
#
loop_
_entity_poly.entity_id
_entity_poly.type
_entity_poly.pdbx_seq_one_letter_code
_entity_poly.pdbx_strand_id
1 'polypeptide(L)'
;MTVSRVWEIEMTARSPISHRGELIGTTAIGRRMKVLQPAGSVELVPVISGNSFRGVLRRIGEELLRDVLGYEGQLPLAVAHTLRNGGAIVKTQAEPITGRRLHQLRELIPQLSVFGGAIGAADRRLPARRACGADRHRSQPDPAPGVSRPDPVPVRHRGPRVVLTPRRRDRRPRRHRRRHRRRD
;
A
#
# COMPACT_ATOMS: atom_id res chain seq x y z
N MET A 1 -1.11 3.09 -25.35
CA MET A 1 -2.18 2.30 -24.70
C MET A 1 -1.86 2.12 -23.22
N THR A 2 -2.75 2.53 -22.33
CA THR A 2 -2.60 2.28 -20.89
C THR A 2 -3.44 1.07 -20.53
N VAL A 3 -2.78 -0.05 -20.21
CA VAL A 3 -3.47 -1.26 -19.75
C VAL A 3 -3.64 -1.15 -18.23
N SER A 4 -4.88 -1.16 -17.76
CA SER A 4 -5.19 -1.33 -16.35
C SER A 4 -5.34 -2.82 -16.05
N ARG A 5 -4.78 -3.27 -14.93
CA ARG A 5 -4.97 -4.61 -14.39
C ARG A 5 -5.51 -4.47 -12.98
N VAL A 6 -6.57 -5.22 -12.67
CA VAL A 6 -7.22 -5.24 -11.37
C VAL A 6 -7.01 -6.62 -10.78
N TRP A 7 -6.58 -6.66 -9.53
CA TRP A 7 -6.45 -7.89 -8.76
C TRP A 7 -7.38 -7.83 -7.56
N GLU A 8 -8.21 -8.85 -7.42
CA GLU A 8 -9.01 -9.08 -6.23
C GLU A 8 -8.29 -10.10 -5.36
N ILE A 9 -8.13 -9.77 -4.08
CA ILE A 9 -7.38 -10.59 -3.13
C ILE A 9 -8.18 -10.72 -1.83
N GLU A 10 -8.29 -11.94 -1.35
CA GLU A 10 -8.81 -12.24 -0.02
C GLU A 10 -7.63 -12.45 0.94
N MET A 11 -7.68 -11.78 2.09
CA MET A 11 -6.62 -11.84 3.10
C MET A 11 -7.21 -12.06 4.48
N THR A 12 -6.72 -13.08 5.18
CA THR A 12 -7.10 -13.35 6.58
C THR A 12 -6.04 -12.83 7.53
N ALA A 13 -6.47 -12.07 8.54
CA ALA A 13 -5.59 -11.63 9.61
C ALA A 13 -5.14 -12.84 10.46
N ARG A 14 -3.83 -13.06 10.56
CA ARG A 14 -3.26 -14.12 11.44
C ARG A 14 -3.02 -13.64 12.87
N SER A 15 -3.16 -12.33 13.10
CA SER A 15 -3.00 -11.66 14.38
C SER A 15 -3.87 -10.40 14.39
N PRO A 16 -4.16 -9.83 15.57
CA PRO A 16 -4.86 -8.55 15.66
C PRO A 16 -4.17 -7.46 14.82
N ILE A 17 -4.96 -6.60 14.19
CA ILE A 17 -4.47 -5.51 13.33
C ILE A 17 -4.66 -4.17 14.05
N SER A 18 -3.59 -3.40 14.18
CA SER A 18 -3.65 -2.00 14.61
C SER A 18 -3.61 -1.09 13.39
N HIS A 19 -4.69 -0.33 13.17
CA HIS A 19 -4.76 0.67 12.12
C HIS A 19 -5.47 1.91 12.64
N ARG A 20 -4.68 2.94 12.95
CA ARG A 20 -5.15 4.15 13.62
C ARG A 20 -6.21 4.87 12.80
N GLY A 21 -7.43 4.91 13.34
CA GLY A 21 -8.51 5.77 12.91
C GLY A 21 -8.54 7.02 13.78
N GLU A 22 -9.66 7.20 14.47
CA GLU A 22 -9.91 8.31 15.39
C GLU A 22 -9.33 8.05 16.78
N LEU A 23 -9.03 9.12 17.50
CA LEU A 23 -8.63 9.10 18.90
C LEU A 23 -9.83 9.52 19.74
N ILE A 24 -10.27 8.66 20.65
CA ILE A 24 -11.27 9.00 21.67
C ILE A 24 -10.56 8.97 23.01
N GLY A 25 -10.33 10.16 23.58
CA GLY A 25 -9.48 10.34 24.76
C GLY A 25 -8.07 9.81 24.50
N THR A 26 -7.64 8.84 25.32
CA THR A 26 -6.34 8.15 25.20
C THR A 26 -6.40 6.88 24.35
N THR A 27 -7.58 6.49 23.86
CA THR A 27 -7.78 5.25 23.10
C THR A 27 -7.79 5.52 21.61
N ALA A 28 -6.89 4.87 20.87
CA ALA A 28 -6.89 4.89 19.41
C ALA A 28 -7.84 3.81 18.88
N ILE A 29 -8.92 4.24 18.23
CA ILE A 29 -9.89 3.32 17.62
C ILE A 29 -9.40 2.91 16.23
N GLY A 30 -9.66 1.67 15.84
CA GLY A 30 -9.43 1.20 14.49
C GLY A 30 -10.19 2.06 13.46
N ARG A 31 -9.58 2.37 12.31
CA ARG A 31 -10.26 3.11 11.24
C ARG A 31 -11.51 2.36 10.78
N ARG A 32 -12.64 3.07 10.69
CA ARG A 32 -13.93 2.55 10.23
C ARG A 32 -14.50 3.40 9.10
N MET A 33 -15.40 2.82 8.32
CA MET A 33 -16.13 3.48 7.24
C MET A 33 -17.62 3.12 7.34
N LYS A 34 -18.49 4.08 7.04
CA LYS A 34 -19.93 3.83 6.90
C LYS A 34 -20.19 3.04 5.63
N VAL A 35 -20.84 1.89 5.75
CA VAL A 35 -21.22 1.02 4.64
C VAL A 35 -22.74 0.84 4.68
N LEU A 36 -23.40 1.07 3.55
CA LEU A 36 -24.82 0.79 3.39
C LEU A 36 -24.99 -0.71 3.18
N GLN A 37 -25.72 -1.35 4.08
CA GLN A 37 -26.05 -2.77 3.98
C GLN A 37 -27.19 -3.00 2.98
N PRO A 38 -27.32 -4.22 2.43
CA PRO A 38 -28.42 -4.55 1.52
C PRO A 38 -29.81 -4.30 2.10
N ALA A 39 -29.97 -4.38 3.43
CA ALA A 39 -31.21 -4.12 4.15
C ALA A 39 -31.49 -2.62 4.40
N GLY A 40 -30.64 -1.72 3.92
CA GLY A 40 -30.81 -0.26 4.05
C GLY A 40 -30.24 0.36 5.34
N SER A 41 -29.72 -0.44 6.27
CA SER A 41 -29.02 0.07 7.46
C SER A 41 -27.61 0.56 7.10
N VAL A 42 -27.09 1.53 7.87
CA VAL A 42 -25.70 2.00 7.74
C VAL A 42 -24.89 1.50 8.91
N GLU A 43 -23.83 0.75 8.63
CA GLU A 43 -22.95 0.15 9.64
C GLU A 43 -21.51 0.68 9.54
N LEU A 44 -20.80 0.68 10.67
CA LEU A 44 -19.40 1.07 10.75
C LEU A 44 -18.47 -0.14 10.61
N VAL A 45 -17.95 -0.35 9.40
CA VAL A 45 -17.07 -1.48 9.09
C VAL A 45 -15.60 -1.07 9.27
N PRO A 46 -14.75 -1.88 9.95
CA PRO A 46 -13.31 -1.64 10.00
C PRO A 46 -12.68 -1.69 8.60
N VAL A 47 -11.83 -0.70 8.27
CA VAL A 47 -11.21 -0.59 6.95
C VAL A 47 -9.71 -0.41 7.06
N ILE A 48 -8.94 -1.16 6.27
CA ILE A 48 -7.52 -0.92 6.07
C ILE A 48 -7.33 0.00 4.87
N SER A 49 -6.71 1.16 5.07
CA SER A 49 -6.53 2.11 3.97
C SER A 49 -5.58 1.56 2.89
N GLY A 50 -5.90 1.82 1.62
CA GLY A 50 -5.02 1.50 0.50
C GLY A 50 -3.67 2.22 0.57
N ASN A 51 -3.61 3.38 1.24
CA ASN A 51 -2.35 4.08 1.51
C ASN A 51 -1.42 3.29 2.43
N SER A 52 -1.97 2.66 3.49
CA SER A 52 -1.20 1.80 4.39
C SER A 52 -0.71 0.56 3.67
N PHE A 53 -1.58 -0.09 2.90
CA PHE A 53 -1.22 -1.27 2.11
C PHE A 53 -0.11 -0.95 1.09
N ARG A 54 -0.30 0.11 0.30
CA ARG A 54 0.73 0.62 -0.63
C ARG A 54 2.04 0.96 0.08
N GLY A 55 1.98 1.57 1.26
CA GLY A 55 3.17 1.93 2.03
C GLY A 55 3.98 0.72 2.48
N VAL A 56 3.31 -0.36 2.89
CA VAL A 56 3.96 -1.64 3.24
C VAL A 56 4.62 -2.27 2.02
N LEU A 57 3.89 -2.40 0.91
CA LEU A 57 4.42 -2.96 -0.34
C LEU A 57 5.59 -2.12 -0.90
N ARG A 58 5.53 -0.79 -0.75
CA ARG A 58 6.63 0.09 -1.15
C ARG A 58 7.91 -0.19 -0.36
N ARG A 59 7.82 -0.43 0.95
CA ARG A 59 9.01 -0.74 1.77
C ARG A 59 9.57 -2.11 1.43
N ILE A 60 8.71 -3.12 1.27
CA ILE A 60 9.14 -4.46 0.84
C ILE A 60 9.87 -4.37 -0.51
N GLY A 61 9.30 -3.68 -1.50
CA GLY A 61 9.95 -3.56 -2.81
C GLY A 61 11.26 -2.75 -2.78
N GLU A 62 11.40 -1.76 -1.90
CA GLU A 62 12.69 -1.08 -1.69
C GLU A 62 13.72 -2.01 -1.04
N GLU A 63 13.33 -2.82 -0.08
CA GLU A 63 14.21 -3.80 0.55
C GLU A 63 14.69 -4.84 -0.47
N LEU A 64 13.79 -5.38 -1.28
CA LEU A 64 14.15 -6.30 -2.37
C LEU A 64 15.09 -5.66 -3.40
N LEU A 65 14.84 -4.40 -3.78
CA LEU A 65 15.68 -3.68 -4.74
C LEU A 65 17.07 -3.38 -4.16
N ARG A 66 17.15 -2.98 -2.89
CA ARG A 66 18.41 -2.74 -2.17
C ARG A 66 19.23 -4.01 -2.08
N ASP A 67 18.60 -5.14 -1.73
CA ASP A 67 19.30 -6.41 -1.55
C ASP A 67 19.90 -6.91 -2.88
N VAL A 68 19.24 -6.66 -4.02
CA VAL A 68 19.74 -7.04 -5.35
C VAL A 68 20.85 -6.12 -5.84
N LEU A 69 20.71 -4.80 -5.65
CA LEU A 69 21.65 -3.81 -6.21
C LEU A 69 22.79 -3.45 -5.27
N GLY A 70 22.71 -3.80 -3.98
CA GLY A 70 23.73 -3.53 -2.99
C GLY A 70 23.98 -2.05 -2.71
N TYR A 71 23.00 -1.16 -2.94
CA TYR A 71 23.20 0.30 -2.83
C TYR A 71 23.13 0.86 -1.40
N GLU A 72 23.15 0.02 -0.36
CA GLU A 72 23.00 0.46 1.02
C GLU A 72 24.05 1.51 1.40
N GLY A 73 23.62 2.65 1.93
CA GLY A 73 24.50 3.78 2.28
C GLY A 73 25.05 4.59 1.10
N GLN A 74 24.76 4.20 -0.15
CA GLN A 74 25.27 4.89 -1.36
C GLN A 74 24.32 5.96 -1.90
N LEU A 75 23.05 5.91 -1.50
CA LEU A 75 22.03 6.84 -2.00
C LEU A 75 21.96 8.12 -1.15
N PRO A 76 21.80 9.30 -1.78
CA PRO A 76 21.46 10.52 -1.07
C PRO A 76 20.17 10.35 -0.25
N LEU A 77 20.09 10.97 0.92
CA LEU A 77 18.97 10.83 1.85
C LEU A 77 17.61 11.10 1.19
N ALA A 78 17.51 12.12 0.34
CA ALA A 78 16.30 12.47 -0.39
C ALA A 78 15.84 11.34 -1.33
N VAL A 79 16.79 10.67 -2.00
CA VAL A 79 16.51 9.53 -2.89
C VAL A 79 16.07 8.32 -2.08
N ALA A 80 16.76 8.03 -0.98
CA ALA A 80 16.39 6.94 -0.06
C ALA A 80 14.96 7.12 0.49
N HIS A 81 14.60 8.34 0.92
CA HIS A 81 13.23 8.67 1.34
C HIS A 81 12.20 8.55 0.22
N THR A 82 12.59 8.89 -1.02
CA THR A 82 11.73 8.73 -2.19
C THR A 82 11.36 7.26 -2.41
N LEU A 83 12.35 6.38 -2.41
CA LEU A 83 12.13 4.94 -2.63
C LEU A 83 11.33 4.31 -1.49
N ARG A 84 11.67 4.62 -0.23
CA ARG A 84 11.09 3.96 0.94
C ARG A 84 9.72 4.51 1.35
N ASN A 85 9.54 5.84 1.33
CA ASN A 85 8.34 6.51 1.84
C ASN A 85 7.50 7.20 0.75
N GLY A 86 8.02 7.31 -0.47
CA GLY A 86 7.37 8.02 -1.57
C GLY A 86 7.75 9.50 -1.65
N GLY A 87 8.79 9.93 -0.92
CA GLY A 87 9.37 11.27 -0.97
C GLY A 87 8.76 12.22 0.05
N ALA A 88 9.33 13.42 0.12
CA ALA A 88 8.82 14.51 0.94
C ALA A 88 8.43 15.67 0.02
N ILE A 89 7.31 16.33 0.33
CA ILE A 89 6.93 17.57 -0.33
C ILE A 89 7.75 18.67 0.34
N VAL A 90 8.87 19.02 -0.28
CA VAL A 90 9.74 20.11 0.19
C VAL A 90 9.67 21.22 -0.84
N LYS A 91 9.54 22.47 -0.37
CA LYS A 91 9.73 23.65 -1.22
C LYS A 91 11.19 23.66 -1.66
N THR A 92 11.44 23.20 -2.87
CA THR A 92 12.75 23.16 -3.49
C THR A 92 12.69 24.03 -4.73
N GLN A 93 13.82 24.59 -5.17
CA GLN A 93 13.92 25.33 -6.44
C GLN A 93 14.46 24.44 -7.58
N ALA A 94 14.69 23.16 -7.30
CA ALA A 94 15.29 22.22 -8.25
C ALA A 94 14.30 21.79 -9.33
N GLU A 95 14.74 21.87 -10.58
CA GLU A 95 13.96 21.54 -11.76
C GLU A 95 13.23 20.18 -11.64
N PRO A 96 11.90 20.14 -11.86
CA PRO A 96 11.14 18.91 -11.80
C PRO A 96 11.60 17.90 -12.86
N ILE A 97 11.71 16.63 -12.48
CA ILE A 97 12.05 15.56 -13.43
C ILE A 97 10.81 15.23 -14.27
N THR A 98 10.82 15.64 -15.53
CA THR A 98 9.70 15.45 -16.47
C THR A 98 10.11 14.74 -17.75
N GLY A 99 9.13 14.44 -18.61
CA GLY A 99 9.35 13.91 -19.96
C GLY A 99 10.17 12.61 -20.01
N ARG A 100 11.20 12.61 -20.87
CA ARG A 100 12.06 11.44 -21.14
C ARG A 100 12.81 10.97 -19.89
N ARG A 101 13.33 11.89 -19.07
CA ARG A 101 14.07 11.55 -17.84
C ARG A 101 13.18 10.81 -16.85
N LEU A 102 11.92 11.24 -16.73
CA LEU A 102 10.94 10.57 -15.90
C LEU A 102 10.58 9.18 -16.41
N HIS A 103 10.48 9.02 -17.73
CA HIS A 103 10.21 7.74 -18.36
C HIS A 103 11.35 6.74 -18.10
N GLN A 104 12.60 7.16 -18.36
CA GLN A 104 13.79 6.35 -18.10
C GLN A 104 13.90 5.94 -16.64
N LEU A 105 13.61 6.86 -15.71
CA LEU A 105 13.63 6.54 -14.27
C LEU A 105 12.60 5.47 -13.90
N ARG A 106 11.40 5.52 -14.47
CA ARG A 106 10.34 4.51 -14.24
C ARG A 106 10.62 3.18 -14.92
N GLU A 107 11.47 3.17 -15.94
CA GLU A 107 11.91 1.96 -16.63
C GLU A 107 13.03 1.27 -15.84
N LEU A 108 14.02 2.04 -15.38
CA LEU A 108 15.16 1.53 -14.60
C LEU A 108 14.77 1.16 -13.16
N ILE A 109 13.80 1.86 -12.57
CA ILE A 109 13.39 1.67 -11.18
C ILE A 109 11.89 1.30 -11.14
N PRO A 110 11.55 -0.01 -11.23
CA PRO A 110 10.17 -0.48 -11.25
C PRO A 110 9.35 0.01 -10.05
N GLN A 111 10.00 0.18 -8.90
CA GLN A 111 9.39 0.68 -7.67
C GLN A 111 8.73 2.05 -7.83
N LEU A 112 9.37 2.96 -8.58
CA LEU A 112 8.84 4.29 -8.88
C LEU A 112 7.73 4.24 -9.93
N SER A 113 7.76 3.24 -10.81
CA SER A 113 6.71 2.96 -11.79
C SER A 113 5.41 2.50 -11.12
N VAL A 114 5.51 1.57 -10.16
CA VAL A 114 4.37 0.95 -9.48
C VAL A 114 3.80 1.83 -8.38
N PHE A 115 4.65 2.47 -7.57
CA PHE A 115 4.17 3.20 -6.40
C PHE A 115 4.19 4.73 -6.57
N GLY A 116 4.91 5.25 -7.56
CA GLY A 116 5.16 6.69 -7.75
C GLY A 116 6.24 7.23 -6.79
N GLY A 117 6.26 8.55 -6.60
CA GLY A 117 7.19 9.23 -5.68
C GLY A 117 7.19 10.74 -5.90
N ALA A 118 7.54 11.54 -4.90
CA ALA A 118 7.80 12.97 -5.09
C ALA A 118 9.30 13.14 -5.41
N ILE A 119 9.62 13.60 -6.62
CA ILE A 119 11.00 13.81 -7.08
C ILE A 119 11.08 15.18 -7.78
N GLY A 120 11.91 16.09 -7.25
CA GLY A 120 12.07 17.46 -7.75
C GLY A 120 11.01 18.45 -7.23
N ALA A 121 11.21 19.74 -7.49
CA ALA A 121 10.34 20.84 -7.05
C ALA A 121 9.05 20.91 -7.87
N ALA A 122 8.21 19.91 -7.75
CA ALA A 122 6.81 20.07 -8.09
C ALA A 122 6.01 19.54 -6.93
N ASP A 123 5.01 20.33 -6.53
CA ASP A 123 3.86 19.97 -5.68
C ASP A 123 3.00 18.83 -6.29
N ARG A 124 3.64 17.95 -7.08
CA ARG A 124 3.04 16.93 -7.90
C ARG A 124 3.75 15.62 -7.61
N ARG A 125 3.12 14.80 -6.77
CA ARG A 125 3.46 13.38 -6.65
C ARG A 125 3.53 12.79 -8.07
N LEU A 126 4.59 12.06 -8.42
CA LEU A 126 4.52 11.18 -9.57
C LEU A 126 3.34 10.25 -9.32
N PRO A 127 2.32 10.25 -10.19
CA PRO A 127 1.33 9.21 -10.14
C PRO A 127 2.06 7.89 -10.38
N ALA A 128 1.78 6.90 -9.55
CA ALA A 128 1.94 5.50 -9.93
C ALA A 128 1.33 5.28 -11.32
N ARG A 129 1.86 4.36 -12.12
CA ARG A 129 1.06 3.80 -13.22
C ARG A 129 -0.27 3.35 -12.61
N ARG A 130 -1.39 3.89 -13.10
CA ARG A 130 -2.71 3.77 -12.45
C ARG A 130 -2.99 2.30 -12.11
N ALA A 131 -2.89 1.94 -10.83
CA ALA A 131 -3.08 0.59 -10.31
C ALA A 131 -4.23 0.50 -9.28
N CYS A 132 -4.98 1.57 -9.05
CA CYS A 132 -6.23 1.52 -8.30
C CYS A 132 -7.25 2.41 -9.00
N GLY A 133 -8.23 1.78 -9.65
CA GLY A 133 -9.50 2.43 -9.95
C GLY A 133 -10.18 2.74 -8.64
N ALA A 134 -10.17 4.00 -8.22
CA ALA A 134 -11.30 4.48 -7.44
C ALA A 134 -12.43 4.60 -8.47
N ASP A 135 -13.35 3.65 -8.47
CA ASP A 135 -14.63 3.80 -9.14
C ASP A 135 -15.27 5.06 -8.56
N ARG A 136 -15.18 6.15 -9.32
CA ARG A 136 -16.12 7.24 -9.16
C ARG A 136 -17.42 6.64 -9.65
N HIS A 137 -18.34 6.35 -8.73
CA HIS A 137 -19.74 6.16 -9.05
C HIS A 137 -20.18 7.39 -9.86
N ARG A 138 -20.11 7.26 -11.20
CA ARG A 138 -20.91 8.05 -12.11
C ARG A 138 -22.30 7.46 -11.91
N SER A 139 -23.14 8.17 -11.18
CA SER A 139 -24.57 7.92 -11.09
C SER A 139 -25.08 7.58 -12.49
N GLN A 140 -25.50 6.33 -12.68
CA GLN A 140 -26.31 5.98 -13.84
C GLN A 140 -27.60 6.81 -13.74
N PRO A 141 -28.07 7.45 -14.81
CA PRO A 141 -29.41 7.98 -14.84
C PRO A 141 -30.40 6.80 -14.71
N ASP A 142 -31.46 7.00 -13.93
CA ASP A 142 -32.49 5.99 -13.68
C ASP A 142 -33.02 5.40 -15.00
N PRO A 143 -33.19 4.07 -15.08
CA PRO A 143 -33.88 3.47 -16.22
C PRO A 143 -35.36 3.87 -16.18
N ALA A 144 -35.90 4.22 -17.34
CA ALA A 144 -37.32 4.52 -17.53
C ALA A 144 -38.21 3.38 -16.96
N PRO A 145 -39.37 3.71 -16.38
CA PRO A 145 -40.24 2.72 -15.74
C PRO A 145 -40.76 1.72 -16.78
N GLY A 146 -40.45 0.43 -16.60
CA GLY A 146 -41.06 -0.64 -17.42
C GLY A 146 -40.22 -1.88 -17.74
N VAL A 147 -38.95 -1.98 -17.33
CA VAL A 147 -38.12 -3.17 -17.65
C VAL A 147 -37.80 -3.96 -16.38
N SER A 148 -38.39 -5.15 -16.25
CA SER A 148 -38.09 -6.12 -15.21
C SER A 148 -36.68 -6.70 -15.40
N ARG A 149 -35.92 -6.77 -14.30
CA ARG A 149 -34.59 -7.40 -14.28
C ARG A 149 -34.73 -8.94 -14.26
N PRO A 150 -33.91 -9.71 -14.98
CA PRO A 150 -33.87 -11.15 -14.81
C PRO A 150 -33.12 -11.55 -13.52
N ASP A 151 -33.59 -12.61 -12.88
CA ASP A 151 -33.05 -13.13 -11.62
C ASP A 151 -31.57 -13.56 -11.71
N PRO A 152 -30.77 -13.37 -10.64
CA PRO A 152 -29.39 -13.80 -10.62
C PRO A 152 -29.28 -15.34 -10.45
N VAL A 153 -28.59 -15.97 -11.40
CA VAL A 153 -28.23 -17.40 -11.38
C VAL A 153 -27.18 -17.67 -10.28
N PRO A 154 -27.31 -18.75 -9.48
CA PRO A 154 -26.36 -19.04 -8.41
C PRO A 154 -25.04 -19.62 -8.94
N VAL A 155 -23.92 -18.94 -8.62
CA VAL A 155 -22.56 -19.38 -8.97
C VAL A 155 -22.04 -20.38 -7.92
N ARG A 156 -21.80 -21.63 -8.32
CA ARG A 156 -21.11 -22.63 -7.50
C ARG A 156 -19.59 -22.46 -7.60
N HIS A 157 -18.92 -22.14 -6.50
CA HIS A 157 -17.46 -22.15 -6.42
C HIS A 157 -16.91 -23.53 -6.03
N ARG A 158 -16.14 -24.16 -6.93
CA ARG A 158 -15.15 -25.20 -6.60
C ARG A 158 -13.78 -24.75 -7.13
N GLY A 159 -12.84 -24.50 -6.22
CA GLY A 159 -11.43 -24.23 -6.51
C GLY A 159 -10.56 -24.61 -5.31
N PRO A 160 -9.30 -25.05 -5.51
CA PRO A 160 -8.58 -25.86 -4.54
C PRO A 160 -7.97 -25.05 -3.40
N ARG A 161 -8.09 -25.57 -2.17
CA ARG A 161 -7.40 -25.05 -0.97
C ARG A 161 -5.92 -25.45 -1.01
N VAL A 162 -5.03 -24.47 -1.09
CA VAL A 162 -3.59 -24.67 -0.82
C VAL A 162 -3.33 -24.24 0.62
N VAL A 163 -3.03 -25.22 1.48
CA VAL A 163 -2.63 -25.00 2.87
C VAL A 163 -1.11 -24.96 2.95
N LEU A 164 -0.53 -23.82 3.33
CA LEU A 164 0.90 -23.69 3.61
C LEU A 164 1.15 -23.75 5.12
N THR A 165 1.73 -24.86 5.58
CA THR A 165 2.19 -25.07 6.96
C THR A 165 3.45 -24.24 7.27
N PRO A 166 3.56 -23.62 8.47
CA PRO A 166 4.74 -22.85 8.85
C PRO A 166 5.89 -23.74 9.35
N ARG A 167 7.08 -23.56 8.78
CA ARG A 167 8.35 -24.13 9.30
C ARG A 167 8.75 -23.45 10.62
N ARG A 168 9.02 -24.26 11.65
CA ARG A 168 9.58 -23.83 12.94
C ARG A 168 10.93 -23.12 12.73
N ARG A 169 11.11 -21.94 13.34
CA ARG A 169 12.42 -21.29 13.48
C ARG A 169 13.02 -21.68 14.83
N ASP A 170 14.23 -22.24 14.78
CA ASP A 170 15.07 -22.56 15.93
C ASP A 170 15.39 -21.32 16.77
N ARG A 171 15.20 -21.46 18.09
CA ARG A 171 15.66 -20.50 19.09
C ARG A 171 17.10 -20.82 19.45
N ARG A 172 18.04 -19.91 19.21
CA ARG A 172 19.35 -19.90 19.89
C ARG A 172 19.40 -18.80 20.96
N PRO A 173 19.86 -19.08 22.19
CA PRO A 173 19.91 -18.09 23.26
C PRO A 173 21.12 -17.16 23.14
N ARG A 174 20.91 -15.85 23.36
CA ARG A 174 21.96 -14.83 23.43
C ARG A 174 22.62 -14.85 24.82
N ARG A 175 23.93 -15.10 24.88
CA ARG A 175 24.74 -14.96 26.12
C ARG A 175 24.99 -13.48 26.41
N HIS A 176 24.64 -13.03 27.62
CA HIS A 176 25.02 -11.72 28.16
C HIS A 176 26.49 -11.74 28.61
N ARG A 177 27.32 -10.83 28.10
CA ARG A 177 28.62 -10.48 28.70
C ARG A 177 28.47 -9.15 29.45
N ARG A 178 28.54 -9.20 30.78
CA ARG A 178 28.77 -8.04 31.65
C ARG A 178 30.21 -7.56 31.47
N ARG A 179 30.43 -6.27 31.21
CA ARG A 179 31.74 -5.62 31.36
C ARG A 179 31.66 -4.69 32.58
N HIS A 180 32.49 -4.97 33.57
CA HIS A 180 32.84 -4.04 34.64
C HIS A 180 33.68 -2.89 34.06
N ARG A 181 33.36 -1.65 34.41
CA ARG A 181 34.28 -0.51 34.35
C ARG A 181 34.67 -0.16 35.79
N ARG A 182 35.95 -0.39 36.13
CA ARG A 182 36.65 0.33 37.20
C ARG A 182 36.99 1.73 36.68
N ARG A 183 36.84 2.75 37.52
CA ARG A 183 37.44 4.07 37.37
C ARG A 183 38.27 4.29 38.63
N ASP A 184 39.57 4.40 38.42
CA ASP A 184 40.43 5.33 39.15
C ASP A 184 40.73 6.47 38.16
#